data_AF-A0A6J5WK14-F1
#
_entry.id   AF-A0A6J5WK14-F1
#
_cell.length_a   1.000
_cell.length_b   1.000
_cell.length_c   1.000
_cell.angle_alpha   90.00
_cell.angle_beta   90.00
_cell.angle_gamma   90.00
#
_symmetry.space_group_name_H-M   'P 1'
#
loop_
_entity.id
_entity.type
_entity.pdbx_description
1 polymer ?
#
loop_
_entity_poly.entity_id
_entity_poly.type
_entity_poly.pdbx_seq_one_letter_code
_entity_poly.pdbx_strand_id
1 'polypeptide(L)'
;MGIGLDETSLFHIQLLHKTALLFRIVYFVINYFEVTYHFFHWKKGTPFAEDQGIYNGLTWWEQMDSGKQLTRNRKFLTVVPVVL
;
A
#
# COMPACT_ATOMS: atom_id res chain seq x y z
N MET A 1 -35.35 -0.83 -33.12
CA MET A 1 -34.09 -0.73 -33.87
C MET A 1 -32.96 -0.98 -32.88
N GLY A 2 -32.44 -2.22 -32.83
CA GLY A 2 -31.33 -2.55 -31.94
C GLY A 2 -30.03 -2.10 -32.57
N ILE A 3 -29.25 -1.29 -31.86
CA ILE A 3 -27.87 -0.96 -32.25
C ILE A 3 -27.03 -2.23 -32.13
N GLY A 4 -26.75 -2.89 -33.24
CA GLY A 4 -25.78 -3.99 -33.30
C GLY A 4 -24.39 -3.40 -33.23
N LEU A 5 -23.65 -3.68 -32.15
CA LEU A 5 -22.23 -3.33 -32.07
C LEU A 5 -21.44 -4.23 -33.00
N ASP A 6 -20.66 -3.64 -33.91
CA ASP A 6 -19.76 -4.38 -34.78
C ASP A 6 -18.48 -4.82 -34.04
N GLU A 7 -17.75 -5.78 -34.60
CA GLU A 7 -16.54 -6.36 -33.98
C GLU A 7 -15.45 -5.33 -33.71
N THR A 8 -15.33 -4.31 -34.57
CA THR A 8 -14.39 -3.20 -34.40
C THR A 8 -14.73 -2.39 -33.15
N SER A 9 -16.02 -2.08 -32.96
CA SER A 9 -16.51 -1.41 -31.76
C SER A 9 -16.24 -2.23 -30.50
N LEU A 10 -16.43 -3.55 -30.55
CA LEU A 10 -16.12 -4.44 -29.44
C LEU A 10 -14.63 -4.45 -29.11
N PHE A 11 -13.74 -4.49 -30.12
CA PHE A 11 -12.30 -4.41 -29.92
C PHE A 11 -11.88 -3.10 -29.23
N HIS A 12 -12.41 -1.95 -29.67
CA HIS A 12 -12.11 -0.67 -29.06
C HIS A 12 -12.59 -0.58 -27.61
N ILE A 13 -13.78 -1.09 -27.29
CA ILE A 13 -14.29 -1.15 -25.91
C ILE A 13 -13.38 -2.02 -25.03
N GLN A 14 -12.96 -3.19 -25.53
CA GLN A 14 -12.04 -4.06 -24.80
C GLN A 14 -10.67 -3.42 -24.58
N LEU A 15 -10.15 -2.71 -25.59
CA LEU A 15 -8.90 -1.98 -25.48
C LEU A 15 -9.00 -0.84 -24.45
N LEU A 16 -10.08 -0.06 -24.49
CA LEU A 16 -10.35 1.02 -23.53
C LEU A 16 -10.50 0.50 -22.10
N HIS A 17 -11.16 -0.64 -21.90
CA HIS A 17 -11.22 -1.27 -20.57
C HIS A 17 -9.85 -1.72 -20.07
N LYS A 18 -9.04 -2.35 -20.92
CA LYS A 18 -7.68 -2.79 -20.56
C LYS A 18 -6.78 -1.59 -20.22
N THR A 19 -6.82 -0.51 -20.99
CA THR A 19 -6.04 0.70 -20.70
C THR A 19 -6.52 1.38 -19.43
N ALA A 20 -7.84 1.53 -19.23
CA ALA A 20 -8.38 2.08 -17.99
C ALA A 20 -8.02 1.23 -16.76
N LEU A 21 -8.03 -0.10 -16.88
CA LEU A 21 -7.59 -1.01 -15.82
C LEU A 21 -6.10 -0.81 -15.50
N LEU A 22 -5.25 -0.69 -16.51
CA LEU A 22 -3.82 -0.42 -16.33
C LEU A 22 -3.59 0.89 -15.59
N PHE A 23 -4.25 1.98 -16.02
CA PHE A 23 -4.14 3.28 -15.33
C PHE A 23 -4.59 3.19 -13.87
N ARG A 24 -5.69 2.48 -13.58
CA ARG A 24 -6.16 2.28 -12.20
C ARG A 24 -5.16 1.52 -11.35
N ILE A 25 -4.57 0.45 -11.89
CA ILE A 25 -3.56 -0.34 -11.18
C ILE A 25 -2.33 0.52 -10.89
N VAL A 26 -1.80 1.23 -11.90
CA VAL A 26 -0.62 2.09 -11.72
C VAL A 26 -0.90 3.19 -10.70
N TYR A 27 -2.06 3.85 -10.80
CA TYR A 27 -2.46 4.88 -9.85
C TYR A 27 -2.54 4.31 -8.42
N PHE A 28 -3.18 3.16 -8.23
CA PHE A 28 -3.25 2.49 -6.94
C PHE A 28 -1.86 2.20 -6.37
N VAL A 29 -0.96 1.62 -7.17
CA VAL A 29 0.41 1.28 -6.77
C VAL A 29 1.19 2.51 -6.32
N ILE A 30 1.10 3.62 -7.06
CA ILE A 30 1.80 4.87 -6.71
C ILE A 30 1.30 5.40 -5.35
N ASN A 31 -0.01 5.50 -5.16
CA ASN A 31 -0.59 5.98 -3.90
C ASN A 31 -0.24 5.05 -2.73
N TYR A 32 -0.26 3.73 -2.97
CA TYR A 32 0.11 2.75 -1.97
C TYR A 32 1.56 2.95 -1.49
N PHE A 33 2.51 3.12 -2.42
CA PHE A 33 3.91 3.40 -2.09
C PHE A 33 4.09 4.74 -1.38
N GLU A 34 3.40 5.80 -1.82
CA GLU A 34 3.47 7.11 -1.18
C GLU A 34 3.01 7.06 0.27
N VAL A 35 1.86 6.42 0.53
CA VAL A 35 1.31 6.27 1.88
C VAL A 35 2.24 5.42 2.74
N THR A 36 2.62 4.22 2.29
CA THR A 36 3.49 3.34 3.10
C THR A 36 4.86 3.98 3.37
N TYR A 37 5.46 4.64 2.38
CA TYR A 37 6.72 5.38 2.55
C TYR A 37 6.58 6.50 3.60
N HIS A 38 5.50 7.29 3.53
CA HIS A 38 5.26 8.36 4.50
C HIS A 38 5.13 7.81 5.92
N PHE A 39 4.38 6.72 6.13
CA PHE A 39 4.26 6.09 7.43
C PHE A 39 5.61 5.59 7.95
N PHE A 40 6.38 4.90 7.10
CA PHE A 40 7.66 4.33 7.50
C PHE A 40 8.67 5.38 7.95
N HIS A 41 8.71 6.53 7.27
CA HIS A 41 9.75 7.54 7.49
C HIS A 41 9.34 8.70 8.40
N TRP A 42 8.04 8.95 8.60
CA TRP A 42 7.57 10.08 9.43
C TRP A 42 6.74 9.69 10.65
N LYS A 43 6.08 8.53 10.68
CA LYS A 43 5.36 8.10 11.88
C LYS A 43 6.33 7.53 12.92
N LYS A 44 6.22 8.05 14.14
CA LYS A 44 6.98 7.61 15.30
C LYS A 44 6.11 6.90 16.33
N GLY A 45 6.75 6.12 17.20
CA GLY A 45 6.07 5.35 18.24
C GLY A 45 5.40 4.10 17.70
N THR A 46 4.62 3.45 18.55
CA THR A 46 3.90 2.20 18.27
C THR A 46 2.49 2.27 18.86
N PRO A 47 1.49 1.54 18.32
CA PRO A 47 0.17 1.49 18.93
C PRO A 47 0.11 0.65 20.22
N PHE A 48 1.21 0.03 20.64
CA PHE A 48 1.28 -0.83 21.83
C PHE A 48 1.68 -0.04 23.07
N ALA A 49 0.75 0.14 24.02
CA ALA A 49 1.00 0.88 25.25
C ALA A 49 1.98 0.17 26.21
N GLU A 50 2.20 -1.14 26.03
CA GLU A 50 3.07 -1.94 26.90
C GLU A 50 4.56 -1.77 26.57
N ASP A 51 4.91 -0.99 25.54
CA ASP A 51 6.29 -0.74 25.14
C ASP A 51 7.02 0.23 26.09
N GLN A 52 6.32 0.84 27.06
CA GLN A 52 6.86 1.82 28.00
C GLN A 52 7.54 3.03 27.32
N GLY A 53 7.11 3.35 26.09
CA GLY A 53 7.61 4.49 25.31
C GLY A 53 8.99 4.29 24.70
N ILE A 54 9.54 3.06 24.70
CA ILE A 54 10.87 2.78 24.12
C ILE A 54 10.95 3.14 22.62
N TYR A 55 9.82 3.20 21.91
CA TYR A 55 9.77 3.51 20.49
C TYR A 55 9.33 4.94 20.16
N ASN A 56 9.01 5.78 21.16
CA ASN A 56 8.46 7.14 20.93
C ASN A 56 9.38 8.05 20.11
N GLY A 57 10.71 7.85 20.23
CA GLY A 57 11.70 8.61 19.47
C GLY A 57 11.95 8.10 18.05
N LEU A 58 11.51 6.87 17.74
CA LEU A 58 11.88 6.13 16.55
C LEU A 58 10.75 6.11 15.53
N THR A 59 11.10 6.35 14.28
CA THR A 59 10.25 6.11 13.11
C THR A 59 9.95 4.62 12.96
N TRP A 60 8.88 4.28 12.26
CA TRP A 60 8.55 2.89 11.96
C TRP A 60 9.67 2.15 11.22
N TRP A 61 10.41 2.85 10.35
CA TRP A 61 11.62 2.32 9.72
C TRP A 61 12.71 1.97 10.74
N GLU A 62 13.07 2.91 11.61
CA GLU A 62 14.11 2.70 12.63
C GLU A 62 13.74 1.56 13.61
N GLN A 63 12.45 1.37 13.88
CA GLN A 63 11.96 0.27 14.72
C GLN A 63 12.21 -1.11 14.06
N MET A 64 12.09 -1.20 12.73
CA MET A 64 12.33 -2.42 11.97
C MET A 64 13.82 -2.79 11.87
N ASP A 65 14.69 -1.80 11.80
CA ASP A 65 16.15 -1.97 11.65
C ASP A 65 16.89 -2.19 12.98
N SER A 66 16.16 -2.22 14.11
CA SER A 66 16.73 -2.51 15.44
C SER A 66 17.27 -3.94 15.63
N GLY A 67 17.36 -4.74 14.56
CA GLY A 67 17.94 -6.09 14.51
C GLY A 67 17.18 -7.19 15.24
N LYS A 68 16.26 -6.84 16.15
CA LYS A 68 15.47 -7.79 16.94
C LYS A 68 14.33 -8.39 16.11
N GLN A 69 14.51 -9.64 15.71
CA GLN A 69 13.52 -10.42 14.98
C GLN A 69 12.33 -10.82 15.86
N LEU A 70 11.18 -11.12 15.23
CA LEU A 70 9.98 -11.69 15.86
C LEU A 70 9.32 -10.87 16.99
N THR A 71 9.69 -9.60 17.17
CA THR A 71 9.01 -8.71 18.12
C THR A 71 7.58 -8.42 17.64
N ARG A 72 6.67 -8.13 18.59
CA ARG A 72 5.28 -7.73 18.28
C ARG A 72 5.25 -6.55 17.31
N ASN A 73 6.11 -5.58 17.53
CA ASN A 73 6.20 -4.37 16.74
C ASN A 73 6.68 -4.66 15.29
N ARG A 74 7.72 -5.48 15.12
CA ARG A 74 8.17 -5.89 13.78
C ARG A 74 7.11 -6.67 13.01
N LYS A 75 6.35 -7.55 13.68
CA LYS A 75 5.22 -8.26 13.08
C LYS A 75 4.14 -7.28 12.62
N PHE A 76 3.76 -6.33 13.48
CA PHE A 76 2.78 -5.29 13.15
C PHE A 76 3.22 -4.44 11.95
N LEU A 77 4.45 -3.92 11.98
CA LEU A 77 5.01 -3.08 10.92
C LEU A 77 5.21 -3.83 9.59
N THR A 78 5.31 -5.17 9.63
CA THR A 78 5.36 -6.00 8.41
C THR A 78 3.96 -6.27 7.85
N VAL A 79 2.96 -6.50 8.70
CA VAL A 79 1.59 -6.85 8.27
C VAL A 79 0.80 -5.65 7.80
N VAL A 80 0.93 -4.49 8.47
CA VAL A 80 0.13 -3.30 8.16
C VAL A 80 0.27 -2.86 6.70
N PRO A 81 1.49 -2.73 6.12
CA PRO A 81 1.64 -2.44 4.70
C PRO A 81 0.95 -3.47 3.82
N VAL A 82 1.04 -4.76 4.13
CA VAL A 82 0.47 -5.83 3.28
C VAL A 82 -1.07 -5.76 3.21
N VAL A 83 -1.72 -5.19 4.22
CA VAL A 83 -3.19 -5.06 4.29
C VAL A 83 -3.70 -3.70 3.80
N LEU A 84 -2.83 -2.68 3.75
CA LEU A 84 -3.12 -1.37 3.16
C LEU A 84 -3.18 -1.44 1.62
#